data_AF-A0A8C5TRJ1-F1
#
_entry.id   AF-A0A8C5TRJ1-F1
#
_cell.length_a   1.000
_cell.length_b   1.000
_cell.length_c   1.000
_cell.angle_alpha   90.00
_cell.angle_beta   90.00
_cell.angle_gamma   90.00
#
_symmetry.space_group_name_H-M   'P 1'
#
loop_
_entity.id
_entity.type
_entity.pdbx_description
1 polymer ?
#
loop_
_entity_poly.entity_id
_entity_poly.type
_entity_poly.pdbx_seq_one_letter_code
_entity_poly.pdbx_strand_id
1 'polypeptide(L)'
;METVSLEHQIQSVQRHIAFLKKEQMELLHDLHLEILRLQKHCSELTHDLEMKELEARQQDVLDRELEEKCRAMEAQLQEKEKDNVELRKELQHKETLVAALRSSLRSKERRFLEELKRRSHRVTILDTELQKQTEAAAYLSLQLHATAQRLPGPRASPRPSPEHPPSESRPRRRGHRAPARRSRDAQDEHDAMPDPALFLYAAPQRSPPEPPGAPRAPAGASAAPAGTDRPGSPWSPRSQGEPGKRQGPGGHGAPRAQE
;
A
#
# COMPACT_ATOMS: atom_id res chain seq x y z
N MET A 1 -125.00 -15.78 -19.35
CA MET A 1 -124.00 -14.70 -19.42
C MET A 1 -122.77 -14.96 -18.54
N GLU A 2 -122.78 -15.97 -17.66
CA GLU A 2 -121.68 -16.26 -16.73
C GLU A 2 -120.49 -17.02 -17.36
N THR A 3 -120.74 -17.83 -18.39
CA THR A 3 -119.70 -18.63 -19.09
C THR A 3 -118.68 -17.77 -19.82
N VAL A 4 -119.14 -16.67 -20.44
CA VAL A 4 -118.28 -15.72 -21.17
C VAL A 4 -117.32 -14.99 -20.23
N SER A 5 -117.72 -14.75 -18.97
CA SER A 5 -116.87 -14.12 -17.95
C SER A 5 -115.71 -15.03 -17.52
N LEU A 6 -116.01 -16.33 -17.34
CA LEU A 6 -115.02 -17.33 -16.94
C LEU A 6 -113.96 -17.55 -18.02
N GLU A 7 -114.35 -17.58 -19.30
CA GLU A 7 -113.42 -17.72 -20.44
C GLU A 7 -112.44 -16.55 -20.53
N HIS A 8 -112.91 -15.31 -20.37
CA HIS A 8 -112.04 -14.14 -20.35
C HIS A 8 -111.08 -14.17 -19.17
N GLN A 9 -111.52 -14.66 -18.00
CA GLN A 9 -110.69 -14.81 -16.82
C GLN A 9 -109.60 -15.88 -17.03
N ILE A 10 -109.95 -17.02 -17.64
CA ILE A 10 -109.00 -18.08 -18.02
C ILE A 10 -107.95 -17.53 -19.01
N GLN A 11 -108.38 -16.81 -20.05
CA GLN A 11 -107.45 -16.21 -21.02
C GLN A 11 -106.54 -15.14 -20.39
N SER A 12 -107.04 -14.35 -19.45
CA SER A 12 -106.24 -13.36 -18.71
C SER A 12 -105.16 -14.03 -17.87
N VAL A 13 -105.53 -15.08 -17.12
CA VAL A 13 -104.59 -15.86 -16.31
C VAL A 13 -103.56 -16.56 -17.20
N GLN A 14 -103.97 -17.11 -18.35
CA GLN A 14 -103.03 -17.73 -19.30
C GLN A 14 -101.99 -16.73 -19.84
N ARG A 15 -102.41 -15.50 -20.19
CA ARG A 15 -101.48 -14.43 -20.59
C ARG A 15 -100.53 -14.05 -19.46
N HIS A 16 -101.03 -13.96 -18.23
CA HIS A 16 -100.21 -13.63 -17.07
C HIS A 16 -99.20 -14.74 -16.75
N ILE A 17 -99.60 -16.02 -16.85
CA ILE A 17 -98.70 -17.16 -16.72
C ILE A 17 -97.62 -17.13 -17.81
N ALA A 18 -97.97 -16.84 -19.06
CA ALA A 18 -97.01 -16.74 -20.15
C ALA A 18 -96.00 -15.60 -19.93
N PHE A 19 -96.48 -14.46 -19.44
CA PHE A 19 -95.64 -13.32 -19.06
C PHE A 19 -94.67 -13.68 -17.94
N LEU A 20 -95.15 -14.24 -16.83
CA LEU A 20 -94.31 -14.69 -15.71
C LEU A 20 -93.27 -15.72 -16.16
N LYS A 21 -93.64 -16.66 -17.04
CA LYS A 21 -92.70 -17.63 -17.60
C LYS A 21 -91.61 -16.98 -18.46
N LYS A 22 -91.95 -15.95 -19.23
CA LYS A 22 -90.98 -15.18 -20.02
C LYS A 22 -90.00 -14.45 -19.11
N GLU A 23 -90.49 -13.73 -18.10
CA GLU A 23 -89.66 -13.02 -17.11
C GLU A 23 -88.75 -13.98 -16.33
N GLN A 24 -89.28 -15.15 -15.92
CA GLN A 24 -88.48 -16.18 -15.24
C GLN A 24 -87.36 -16.74 -16.12
N MET A 25 -87.62 -16.97 -17.42
CA MET A 25 -86.59 -17.43 -18.35
C MET A 25 -85.53 -16.36 -18.61
N GLU A 26 -85.93 -15.09 -18.75
CA GLU A 26 -85.01 -13.96 -18.90
C GLU A 26 -84.11 -13.82 -17.67
N LEU A 27 -84.70 -13.84 -16.47
CA LEU A 27 -83.93 -13.81 -15.21
C LEU A 27 -82.96 -14.99 -15.11
N LEU A 28 -83.39 -16.21 -15.46
CA LEU A 28 -82.53 -17.40 -15.42
C LEU A 28 -81.35 -17.27 -16.41
N HIS A 29 -81.60 -16.72 -17.59
CA HIS A 29 -80.57 -16.49 -18.60
C HIS A 29 -79.54 -15.45 -18.12
N ASP A 30 -80.00 -14.33 -17.58
CA ASP A 30 -79.14 -13.27 -17.06
C ASP A 30 -78.27 -13.77 -15.90
N LEU A 31 -78.87 -14.53 -14.98
CA LEU A 31 -78.12 -15.17 -13.89
C LEU A 31 -77.07 -16.15 -14.41
N HIS A 32 -77.37 -16.92 -15.46
CA HIS A 32 -76.40 -17.83 -16.05
C HIS A 32 -75.20 -17.08 -16.66
N LEU A 33 -75.44 -15.96 -17.35
CA LEU A 33 -74.38 -15.12 -17.87
C LEU A 33 -73.53 -14.50 -16.76
N GLU A 34 -74.15 -14.07 -15.67
CA GLU A 34 -73.43 -13.53 -14.51
C GLU A 34 -72.56 -14.59 -13.84
N ILE A 35 -73.06 -15.83 -13.70
CA ILE A 35 -72.26 -16.95 -13.19
C ILE A 35 -71.04 -17.18 -14.08
N LEU A 36 -71.21 -17.22 -15.41
CA LEU A 36 -70.08 -17.40 -16.33
C LEU A 36 -69.07 -16.25 -16.24
N ARG A 37 -69.55 -15.01 -16.12
CA ARG A 37 -68.70 -13.82 -15.95
C ARG A 37 -67.89 -13.89 -14.65
N LEU A 38 -68.53 -14.24 -13.54
CA LEU A 38 -67.87 -14.41 -12.25
C LEU A 38 -66.87 -15.57 -12.27
N GLN A 39 -67.22 -16.70 -12.88
CA GLN A 39 -66.31 -17.84 -13.03
C GLN A 39 -65.04 -17.45 -13.80
N LYS A 40 -65.19 -16.71 -14.89
CA LYS A 40 -64.05 -16.17 -15.66
C LYS A 40 -63.19 -15.25 -14.78
N HIS A 41 -63.83 -14.29 -14.10
CA HIS A 41 -63.11 -13.32 -13.26
C HIS A 41 -62.37 -13.99 -12.10
N CYS A 42 -62.98 -14.98 -11.44
CA CYS A 42 -62.33 -15.77 -10.39
C CYS A 42 -61.13 -16.55 -10.94
N SER A 43 -61.22 -17.08 -12.15
CA SER A 43 -60.11 -17.80 -12.79
C SER A 43 -58.94 -16.87 -13.11
N GLU A 44 -59.22 -15.69 -13.66
CA GLU A 44 -58.21 -14.65 -13.93
C GLU A 44 -57.53 -14.19 -12.64
N LEU A 45 -58.30 -13.88 -11.59
CA LEU A 45 -57.75 -13.45 -10.31
C LEU A 45 -56.89 -14.55 -9.66
N THR A 46 -57.31 -15.81 -9.77
CA THR A 46 -56.52 -16.94 -9.27
C THR A 46 -55.18 -17.02 -9.99
N HIS A 47 -55.17 -16.89 -11.32
CA HIS A 47 -53.94 -16.88 -12.10
C HIS A 47 -53.02 -15.71 -11.75
N ASP A 48 -53.58 -14.50 -11.59
CA ASP A 48 -52.81 -13.31 -11.21
C ASP A 48 -52.17 -13.46 -9.83
N LEU A 49 -52.86 -14.10 -8.89
CA LEU A 49 -52.32 -14.40 -7.55
C LEU A 49 -51.18 -15.43 -7.64
N GLU A 50 -51.35 -16.50 -8.40
CA GLU A 50 -50.31 -17.50 -8.61
C GLU A 50 -49.05 -16.89 -9.23
N MET A 51 -49.20 -16.02 -10.23
CA MET A 51 -48.07 -15.33 -10.87
C MET A 51 -47.34 -14.42 -9.89
N LYS A 52 -48.07 -13.62 -9.10
CA LYS A 52 -47.47 -12.76 -8.06
C LYS A 52 -46.78 -13.56 -6.98
N GLU A 53 -47.32 -14.71 -6.59
CA GLU A 53 -46.66 -15.61 -5.63
C GLU A 53 -45.36 -16.17 -6.18
N LEU A 54 -45.32 -16.54 -7.47
CA LEU A 54 -44.10 -17.01 -8.11
C LEU A 54 -43.05 -15.90 -8.19
N GLU A 55 -43.44 -14.69 -8.56
CA GLU A 55 -42.56 -13.51 -8.58
C GLU A 55 -42.02 -13.19 -7.18
N ALA A 56 -42.87 -13.20 -6.15
CA ALA A 56 -42.44 -12.99 -4.76
C ALA A 56 -41.44 -14.05 -4.31
N ARG A 57 -41.69 -15.33 -4.61
CA ARG A 57 -40.74 -16.41 -4.31
C ARG A 57 -39.41 -16.26 -5.05
N GLN A 58 -39.43 -15.80 -6.31
CA GLN A 58 -38.22 -15.53 -7.07
C GLN A 58 -37.44 -14.35 -6.47
N GLN A 59 -38.13 -13.28 -6.10
CA GLN A 59 -37.54 -12.12 -5.46
C GLN A 59 -36.88 -12.50 -4.12
N ASP A 60 -37.56 -13.29 -3.29
CA ASP A 60 -37.00 -13.78 -2.02
C ASP A 60 -35.70 -14.58 -2.21
N VAL A 61 -35.61 -15.38 -3.29
CA VAL A 61 -34.39 -16.13 -3.60
C VAL A 61 -33.26 -15.19 -4.00
N LEU A 62 -33.54 -14.22 -4.87
CA LEU A 62 -32.55 -13.23 -5.30
C LEU A 62 -32.04 -12.39 -4.12
N ASP A 63 -32.95 -11.94 -3.25
CA ASP A 63 -32.60 -11.16 -2.07
C ASP A 63 -31.69 -11.96 -1.13
N ARG A 64 -31.99 -13.25 -0.91
CA ARG A 64 -31.11 -14.15 -0.12
C ARG A 64 -29.73 -14.31 -0.74
N GLU A 65 -29.66 -14.53 -2.05
CA GLU A 65 -28.36 -14.66 -2.73
C GLU A 65 -27.54 -13.36 -2.64
N LEU A 66 -28.19 -12.20 -2.75
CA LEU A 66 -27.54 -10.90 -2.59
C LEU A 66 -27.06 -10.70 -1.15
N GLU A 67 -27.87 -11.04 -0.15
CA GLU A 67 -27.46 -11.01 1.25
C GLU A 67 -26.26 -11.91 1.52
N GLU A 68 -26.26 -13.13 1.00
CA GLU A 68 -25.13 -14.06 1.15
C GLU A 68 -23.85 -13.51 0.51
N LYS A 69 -23.95 -12.92 -0.69
CA LYS A 69 -22.82 -12.25 -1.36
C LYS A 69 -22.32 -11.07 -0.54
N CYS A 70 -23.21 -10.23 -0.01
CA CYS A 70 -22.86 -9.11 0.86
C CYS A 70 -22.12 -9.60 2.12
N ARG A 71 -22.66 -10.61 2.81
CA ARG A 71 -22.04 -11.19 4.01
C ARG A 71 -20.66 -11.79 3.71
N ALA A 72 -20.50 -12.47 2.58
CA ALA A 72 -19.20 -13.02 2.17
C ALA A 72 -18.17 -11.91 1.91
N MET A 73 -18.58 -10.85 1.21
CA MET A 73 -17.71 -9.69 0.95
C MET A 73 -17.34 -8.94 2.23
N GLU A 74 -18.29 -8.78 3.16
CA GLU A 74 -18.03 -8.18 4.48
C GLU A 74 -17.05 -9.01 5.30
N ALA A 75 -17.18 -10.34 5.31
CA ALA A 75 -16.25 -11.22 6.00
C ALA A 75 -14.82 -11.12 5.43
N GLN A 76 -14.69 -11.08 4.10
CA GLN A 76 -13.39 -10.87 3.44
C GLN A 76 -12.79 -9.51 3.78
N LEU A 77 -13.61 -8.45 3.80
CA LEU A 77 -13.16 -7.12 4.19
C LEU A 77 -12.63 -7.11 5.63
N GLN A 78 -13.36 -7.73 6.57
CA GLN A 78 -12.94 -7.82 7.97
C GLN A 78 -11.64 -8.61 8.14
N GLU A 79 -11.43 -9.69 7.38
CA GLU A 79 -10.17 -10.43 7.39
C GLU A 79 -9.02 -9.55 6.90
N LYS A 80 -9.21 -8.83 5.79
CA LYS A 80 -8.19 -7.91 5.26
C LYS A 80 -7.90 -6.75 6.20
N GLU A 81 -8.89 -6.24 6.92
CA GLU A 81 -8.70 -5.21 7.93
C GLU A 81 -7.86 -5.72 9.12
N LYS A 82 -8.09 -6.96 9.57
CA LYS A 82 -7.27 -7.61 10.60
C LYS A 82 -5.82 -7.77 10.14
N ASP A 83 -5.60 -8.34 8.96
CA ASP A 83 -4.27 -8.48 8.35
C ASP A 83 -3.57 -7.11 8.28
N ASN A 84 -4.29 -6.07 7.86
CA ASN A 84 -3.73 -4.74 7.71
C ASN A 84 -3.32 -4.11 9.04
N VAL A 85 -4.12 -4.32 10.09
CA VAL A 85 -3.78 -3.88 11.46
C VAL A 85 -2.52 -4.58 11.97
N GLU A 86 -2.37 -5.88 11.70
CA GLU A 86 -1.17 -6.64 12.07
C GLU A 86 0.07 -6.12 11.34
N LEU A 87 -0.02 -5.94 10.01
CA LEU A 87 1.07 -5.37 9.22
C LEU A 87 1.48 -3.97 9.69
N ARG A 88 0.51 -3.12 10.08
CA ARG A 88 0.80 -1.80 10.66
C ARG A 88 1.56 -1.91 11.99
N LYS A 89 1.20 -2.85 12.86
CA LYS A 89 1.92 -3.09 14.13
C LYS A 89 3.35 -3.56 13.88
N GLU A 90 3.53 -4.49 12.93
CA GLU A 90 4.87 -4.93 12.55
C GLU A 90 5.72 -3.80 11.97
N LEU A 91 5.13 -2.98 11.12
CA LEU A 91 5.81 -1.83 10.53
C LEU A 91 6.27 -0.87 11.62
N GLN A 92 5.38 -0.51 12.55
CA GLN A 92 5.71 0.33 13.70
C GLN A 92 6.84 -0.28 14.54
N HIS A 93 6.79 -1.59 14.82
CA HIS A 93 7.86 -2.27 15.53
C HIS A 93 9.20 -2.17 14.78
N LYS A 94 9.21 -2.44 13.47
CA LYS A 94 10.40 -2.33 12.63
C LYS A 94 10.94 -0.90 12.59
N GLU A 95 10.08 0.11 12.50
CA GLU A 95 10.45 1.53 12.57
C GLU A 95 11.11 1.89 13.90
N THR A 96 10.56 1.42 15.03
CA THR A 96 11.16 1.64 16.35
C THR A 96 12.53 1.00 16.47
N LEU A 97 12.70 -0.22 15.95
CA LEU A 97 13.98 -0.92 15.93
C LEU A 97 15.01 -0.17 15.08
N VAL A 98 14.62 0.27 13.88
CA VAL A 98 15.49 1.07 13.00
C VAL A 98 15.90 2.39 13.68
N ALA A 99 14.98 3.07 14.37
CA ALA A 99 15.29 4.28 15.12
C ALA A 99 16.30 4.02 16.25
N ALA A 100 16.14 2.93 16.99
CA ALA A 100 17.05 2.51 18.06
C ALA A 100 18.44 2.13 17.52
N LEU A 101 18.51 1.40 16.42
CA LEU A 101 19.78 1.04 15.78
C LEU A 101 20.51 2.29 15.24
N ARG A 102 19.78 3.20 14.60
CA ARG A 102 20.34 4.48 14.12
C ARG A 102 20.87 5.33 15.27
N SER A 103 20.16 5.39 16.41
CA SER A 103 20.62 6.15 17.58
C SER A 103 21.84 5.50 18.25
N SER A 104 21.87 4.17 18.32
CA SER A 104 23.01 3.39 18.82
C SER A 104 24.26 3.61 17.96
N LEU A 105 24.12 3.54 16.64
CA LEU A 105 25.23 3.79 15.70
C LEU A 105 25.80 5.20 15.87
N ARG A 106 24.94 6.23 15.87
CA ARG A 106 25.35 7.62 16.12
C ARG A 106 26.02 7.81 17.48
N SER A 107 25.66 7.01 18.48
CA SER A 107 26.27 7.08 19.81
C SER A 107 27.65 6.42 19.83
N LYS A 108 27.81 5.27 19.15
CA LYS A 108 29.11 4.61 18.98
C LYS A 108 30.08 5.48 18.17
N GLU A 109 29.62 6.07 17.07
CA GLU A 109 30.40 7.00 16.25
C GLU A 109 30.94 8.18 17.06
N ARG A 110 30.08 8.84 17.86
CA ARG A 110 30.49 9.93 18.76
C ARG A 110 31.58 9.48 19.74
N ARG A 111 31.42 8.31 20.38
CA ARG A 111 32.42 7.75 21.30
C ARG A 111 33.76 7.48 20.61
N PHE A 112 33.74 6.88 19.41
CA PHE A 112 34.97 6.61 18.66
C PHE A 112 35.70 7.89 18.26
N LEU A 113 34.97 8.94 17.86
CA LEU A 113 35.57 10.23 17.56
C LEU A 113 36.18 10.90 18.80
N GLU A 114 35.52 10.81 19.95
CA GLU A 114 36.07 11.32 21.22
C GLU A 114 37.34 10.56 21.63
N GLU A 115 37.35 9.24 21.51
CA GLU A 115 38.55 8.43 21.77
C GLU A 115 39.69 8.75 20.81
N LEU A 116 39.39 8.91 19.52
CA LEU A 116 40.37 9.28 18.51
C LEU A 116 41.00 10.65 18.82
N LYS A 117 40.17 11.64 19.19
CA LYS A 117 40.64 12.97 19.63
C LYS A 117 41.56 12.88 20.84
N ARG A 118 41.17 12.11 21.87
CA ARG A 118 41.98 11.90 23.09
C ARG A 118 43.33 11.25 22.78
N ARG A 119 43.34 10.21 21.95
CA ARG A 119 44.58 9.52 21.55
C ARG A 119 45.49 10.41 20.70
N SER A 120 44.91 11.15 19.75
CA SER A 120 45.64 12.13 18.94
C SER A 120 46.34 13.18 19.82
N HIS A 121 45.62 13.77 20.77
CA HIS A 121 46.20 14.72 21.72
C HIS A 121 47.34 14.11 22.54
N ARG A 122 47.18 12.86 23.01
CA ARG A 122 48.24 12.14 23.73
C ARG A 122 49.48 11.91 22.86
N VAL A 123 49.31 11.57 21.58
CA VAL A 123 50.43 11.43 20.64
C VAL A 123 51.15 12.77 20.48
N THR A 124 50.42 13.89 20.33
CA THR A 124 51.03 15.22 20.26
C THR A 124 51.85 15.56 21.50
N ILE A 125 51.35 15.25 22.71
CA ILE A 125 52.10 15.49 23.96
C ILE A 125 53.41 14.68 23.95
N LEU A 126 53.33 13.38 23.69
CA LEU A 126 54.50 12.49 23.68
C LEU A 126 55.51 12.89 22.58
N ASP A 127 55.04 13.35 21.43
CA ASP A 127 55.89 13.84 20.33
C ASP A 127 56.68 15.09 20.76
N THR A 128 56.02 16.04 21.44
CA THR A 128 56.72 17.22 21.98
C THR A 128 57.70 16.87 23.10
N GLU A 129 57.41 15.86 23.92
CA GLU A 129 58.32 15.36 24.94
C GLU A 129 59.54 14.69 24.30
N LEU A 130 59.32 13.82 23.31
CA LEU A 130 60.39 13.16 22.56
C LEU A 130 61.28 14.17 21.83
N GLN A 131 60.69 15.20 21.22
CA GLN A 131 61.43 16.28 20.56
C GLN A 131 62.32 17.03 21.55
N LYS A 132 61.82 17.39 22.74
CA LYS A 132 62.64 18.01 23.81
C LYS A 132 63.81 17.12 24.23
N GLN A 133 63.57 15.82 24.39
CA GLN A 133 64.64 14.87 24.72
C GLN A 133 65.68 14.76 23.59
N THR A 134 65.23 14.78 22.33
CA THR A 134 66.10 14.73 21.15
C THR A 134 66.98 15.98 21.06
N GLU A 135 66.42 17.16 21.29
CA GLU A 135 67.16 18.44 21.34
C GLU A 135 68.19 18.46 22.47
N ALA A 136 67.81 17.99 23.66
CA ALA A 136 68.74 17.87 24.79
C ALA A 136 69.89 16.90 24.49
N ALA A 137 69.60 15.75 23.87
CA ALA A 137 70.61 14.77 23.46
C ALA A 137 71.55 15.34 22.39
N ALA A 138 71.04 16.09 21.42
CA ALA A 138 71.84 16.77 20.40
C ALA A 138 72.75 17.84 21.02
N TYR A 139 72.24 18.63 21.97
CA TYR A 139 73.01 19.63 22.71
C TYR A 139 74.17 19.00 23.48
N LEU A 140 73.90 17.93 24.25
CA LEU A 140 74.94 17.20 24.99
C LEU A 140 75.96 16.55 24.05
N SER A 141 75.53 16.00 22.92
CA SER A 141 76.43 15.43 21.90
C SER A 141 77.36 16.49 21.32
N LEU A 142 76.84 17.69 21.01
CA LEU A 142 77.64 18.83 20.56
C LEU A 142 78.65 19.26 21.63
N GLN A 143 78.23 19.32 22.90
CA GLN A 143 79.10 19.65 24.02
C GLN A 143 80.22 18.61 24.21
N LEU A 144 79.91 17.33 24.09
CA LEU A 144 80.92 16.24 24.13
C LEU A 144 81.89 16.35 22.96
N HIS A 145 81.42 16.61 21.74
CA HIS A 145 82.32 16.83 20.60
C HIS A 145 83.20 18.07 20.78
N ALA A 146 82.65 19.18 21.29
CA ALA A 146 83.42 20.39 21.55
C ALA A 146 84.49 20.20 22.64
N THR A 147 84.20 19.42 23.68
CA THR A 147 85.18 19.09 24.73
C THR A 147 86.22 18.09 24.24
N ALA A 148 85.84 17.06 23.48
CA ALA A 148 86.76 16.12 22.84
C ALA A 148 87.74 16.81 21.89
N GLN A 149 87.31 17.86 21.17
CA GLN A 149 88.19 18.68 20.31
C GLN A 149 89.16 19.57 21.09
N ARG A 150 88.87 19.89 22.36
CA ARG A 150 89.75 20.70 23.23
C ARG A 150 90.77 19.86 24.01
N LEU A 151 90.56 18.55 24.09
CA LEU A 151 91.57 17.60 24.53
C LEU A 151 92.54 17.34 23.37
N PRO A 152 93.87 17.46 23.54
CA PRO A 152 94.82 17.08 22.51
C PRO A 152 94.70 15.58 22.23
N GLY A 153 94.07 15.21 21.12
CA GLY A 153 94.25 13.87 20.57
C GLY A 153 95.70 13.72 20.10
N PRO A 154 96.40 12.61 20.37
CA PRO A 154 97.67 12.33 19.71
C PRO A 154 97.46 12.35 18.19
N ARG A 155 98.42 12.98 17.49
CA ARG A 155 98.45 13.15 16.04
C ARG A 155 98.14 11.85 15.27
N ALA A 156 97.40 12.08 14.19
CA ALA A 156 96.93 11.18 13.14
C ALA A 156 97.98 10.22 12.54
N SER A 157 97.48 9.15 11.91
CA SER A 157 98.12 8.54 10.76
C SER A 157 97.30 8.83 9.50
N PRO A 158 97.87 9.54 8.49
CA PRO A 158 97.31 9.66 7.14
C PRO A 158 97.78 8.50 6.25
N ARG A 159 96.88 7.94 5.44
CA ARG A 159 97.19 7.19 4.21
C ARG A 159 96.53 7.93 3.03
N PRO A 160 97.17 8.08 1.85
CA PRO A 160 96.75 9.06 0.84
C PRO A 160 95.59 8.60 -0.07
N SER A 161 94.84 9.62 -0.52
CA SER A 161 93.91 9.82 -1.68
C SER A 161 94.32 9.20 -3.04
N PRO A 162 93.54 9.38 -4.14
CA PRO A 162 92.06 9.42 -4.35
C PRO A 162 91.60 8.62 -5.61
N GLU A 163 90.29 8.35 -5.78
CA GLU A 163 89.59 8.37 -7.08
C GLU A 163 88.05 8.17 -6.90
N HIS A 164 87.27 8.94 -7.65
CA HIS A 164 85.80 8.92 -7.82
C HIS A 164 85.54 9.08 -9.34
N PRO A 165 84.33 8.87 -9.93
CA PRO A 165 83.15 8.00 -9.65
C PRO A 165 82.73 7.25 -10.99
N PRO A 166 81.48 6.77 -11.32
CA PRO A 166 80.16 6.90 -10.67
C PRO A 166 79.19 5.68 -10.65
N SER A 167 78.09 5.88 -9.91
CA SER A 167 76.71 5.39 -10.07
C SER A 167 76.43 3.89 -10.29
N GLU A 168 75.67 3.26 -9.36
CA GLU A 168 74.26 2.85 -9.56
C GLU A 168 73.76 1.86 -8.48
N SER A 169 72.50 2.07 -8.07
CA SER A 169 71.53 1.04 -7.64
C SER A 169 71.66 0.29 -6.29
N ARG A 170 70.85 0.73 -5.31
CA ARG A 170 69.86 -0.04 -4.52
C ARG A 170 70.27 -1.42 -3.89
N PRO A 171 70.16 -1.61 -2.56
CA PRO A 171 70.19 -2.96 -2.00
C PRO A 171 68.80 -3.61 -2.07
N ARG A 172 68.72 -4.75 -2.77
CA ARG A 172 67.54 -5.63 -2.86
C ARG A 172 67.48 -6.57 -1.66
N ARG A 173 66.24 -6.80 -1.20
CA ARG A 173 65.74 -7.87 -0.32
C ARG A 173 66.39 -9.25 -0.53
N ARG A 174 66.66 -9.93 0.61
CA ARG A 174 66.43 -11.35 1.00
C ARG A 174 67.63 -11.83 1.83
N GLY A 175 67.53 -12.41 3.02
CA GLY A 175 66.41 -12.77 3.88
C GLY A 175 66.90 -13.84 4.86
N HIS A 176 66.59 -13.75 6.16
CA HIS A 176 66.67 -14.88 7.08
C HIS A 176 65.57 -14.82 8.15
N ARG A 177 64.62 -15.74 8.01
CA ARG A 177 64.02 -16.59 9.04
C ARG A 177 63.19 -15.93 10.16
N ALA A 178 61.88 -15.86 9.94
CA ALA A 178 60.88 -15.76 10.99
C ALA A 178 60.76 -17.10 11.76
N PRO A 179 60.52 -17.08 13.09
CA PRO A 179 60.10 -18.26 13.83
C PRO A 179 58.60 -18.49 13.63
N ALA A 180 58.25 -19.71 13.21
CA ALA A 180 56.89 -20.21 13.22
C ALA A 180 56.42 -20.39 14.68
N ARG A 181 55.47 -19.55 15.12
CA ARG A 181 54.55 -19.89 16.19
C ARG A 181 53.13 -19.85 15.64
N ARG A 182 52.45 -20.99 15.78
CA ARG A 182 51.08 -21.23 15.37
C ARG A 182 50.17 -20.31 16.19
N SER A 183 49.59 -19.32 15.53
CA SER A 183 48.45 -18.58 16.05
C SER A 183 47.22 -19.47 15.92
N ARG A 184 46.74 -19.90 17.08
CA ARG A 184 45.39 -20.38 17.31
C ARG A 184 44.51 -19.13 17.23
N ASP A 185 43.75 -18.98 16.15
CA ASP A 185 42.56 -18.14 16.06
C ASP A 185 41.78 -18.60 14.82
N ALA A 186 41.02 -19.68 15.03
CA ALA A 186 39.80 -19.92 14.30
C ALA A 186 38.72 -19.07 14.98
N GLN A 187 37.81 -18.49 14.18
CA GLN A 187 36.71 -17.59 14.53
C GLN A 187 37.01 -16.09 14.32
N ASP A 188 36.85 -15.63 13.08
CA ASP A 188 36.02 -14.45 12.76
C ASP A 188 36.04 -14.21 11.22
N GLU A 189 35.56 -15.21 10.48
CA GLU A 189 35.38 -15.14 9.01
C GLU A 189 33.90 -14.93 8.65
N HIS A 190 33.15 -14.20 9.47
CA HIS A 190 31.76 -13.83 9.20
C HIS A 190 31.47 -12.39 9.63
N ASP A 191 32.16 -11.41 9.03
CA ASP A 191 31.64 -10.03 9.02
C ASP A 191 32.12 -9.21 7.80
N ALA A 192 32.30 -9.88 6.66
CA ALA A 192 32.25 -9.17 5.39
C ALA A 192 30.79 -8.77 5.16
N MET A 193 30.46 -7.51 5.48
CA MET A 193 29.16 -6.92 5.15
C MET A 193 28.88 -7.19 3.66
N PRO A 194 27.76 -7.86 3.32
CA PRO A 194 27.44 -8.15 1.93
C PRO A 194 27.35 -6.84 1.15
N ASP A 195 27.91 -6.82 -0.07
CA ASP A 195 27.88 -5.65 -0.94
C ASP A 195 26.43 -5.14 -1.07
N PRO A 196 26.14 -3.87 -0.68
CA PRO A 196 24.80 -3.29 -0.77
C PRO A 196 24.18 -3.39 -2.18
N ALA A 197 25.01 -3.51 -3.22
CA ALA A 197 24.56 -3.67 -4.59
C ALA A 197 23.81 -4.99 -4.84
N LEU A 198 24.01 -6.03 -4.02
CA LEU A 198 23.34 -7.32 -4.19
C LEU A 198 21.82 -7.25 -3.93
N PHE A 199 21.35 -6.25 -3.19
CA PHE A 199 19.92 -6.01 -2.96
C PHE A 199 19.23 -5.28 -4.12
N LEU A 200 20.00 -4.69 -5.04
CA LEU A 200 19.45 -3.89 -6.15
C LEU A 200 19.20 -4.72 -7.42
N TYR A 201 19.77 -5.92 -7.52
CA TYR A 201 19.70 -6.75 -8.74
C TYR A 201 18.94 -8.08 -8.57
N ALA A 202 18.53 -8.45 -7.36
CA ALA A 202 17.73 -9.65 -7.12
C ALA A 202 16.22 -9.34 -7.06
N ALA A 203 15.65 -8.93 -8.20
CA ALA A 203 14.21 -8.91 -8.39
C ALA A 203 13.83 -9.93 -9.48
N PRO A 204 13.21 -11.07 -9.15
CA PRO A 204 12.43 -11.81 -10.12
C PRO A 204 11.26 -10.92 -10.54
N GLN A 205 11.21 -10.53 -11.82
CA GLN A 205 10.06 -9.91 -12.46
C GLN A 205 8.85 -10.85 -12.29
N ARG A 206 8.03 -10.61 -11.28
CA ARG A 206 6.75 -11.29 -11.09
C ARG A 206 5.72 -10.53 -11.94
N SER A 207 5.42 -11.07 -13.11
CA SER A 207 4.35 -10.56 -13.97
C SER A 207 3.00 -10.58 -13.23
N PRO A 208 2.15 -9.56 -13.41
CA PRO A 208 0.80 -9.54 -12.82
C PRO A 208 -0.04 -10.72 -13.34
N PRO A 209 -0.91 -11.35 -12.53
CA PRO A 209 -1.86 -12.33 -13.03
C PRO A 209 -2.94 -11.64 -13.88
N GLU A 210 -3.17 -12.16 -15.09
CA GLU A 210 -4.30 -11.76 -15.94
C GLU A 210 -5.65 -12.13 -15.27
N PRO A 211 -6.69 -11.30 -15.45
CA PRO A 211 -8.05 -11.65 -15.05
C PRO A 211 -8.63 -12.72 -16.01
N PRO A 212 -9.40 -13.71 -15.51
CA PRO A 212 -10.00 -14.73 -16.35
C PRO A 212 -11.24 -14.16 -17.04
N GLY A 213 -11.19 -14.04 -18.38
CA GLY A 213 -12.40 -13.84 -19.19
C GLY A 213 -12.27 -12.83 -20.32
N ALA A 214 -11.57 -13.20 -21.39
CA ALA A 214 -11.80 -12.61 -22.71
C ALA A 214 -11.56 -13.67 -23.80
N PRO A 215 -12.53 -13.94 -24.69
CA PRO A 215 -12.37 -14.91 -25.76
C PRO A 215 -11.43 -14.37 -26.85
N ARG A 216 -10.49 -15.22 -27.25
CA ARG A 216 -9.46 -14.97 -28.25
C ARG A 216 -10.07 -15.06 -29.65
N ALA A 217 -10.20 -13.93 -30.37
CA ALA A 217 -10.60 -13.91 -31.77
C ALA A 217 -9.40 -14.16 -32.70
N PRO A 218 -9.56 -14.89 -33.82
CA PRO A 218 -8.45 -15.20 -34.72
C PRO A 218 -8.14 -14.05 -35.68
N ALA A 219 -6.86 -13.91 -36.00
CA ALA A 219 -6.30 -12.89 -36.87
C ALA A 219 -6.40 -13.25 -38.35
N GLY A 220 -6.65 -12.22 -39.18
CA GLY A 220 -6.49 -12.18 -40.64
C GLY A 220 -7.61 -11.34 -41.27
N ALA A 221 -7.41 -10.42 -42.22
CA ALA A 221 -6.24 -9.79 -42.81
C ALA A 221 -6.71 -8.52 -43.56
N SER A 222 -5.76 -7.62 -43.87
CA SER A 222 -5.76 -6.62 -44.97
C SER A 222 -6.23 -5.17 -44.70
N ALA A 223 -5.25 -4.25 -44.66
CA ALA A 223 -5.04 -2.98 -45.40
C ALA A 223 -6.27 -2.20 -45.94
N ALA A 224 -6.36 -0.85 -45.97
CA ALA A 224 -5.55 0.33 -45.58
C ALA A 224 -6.51 1.57 -45.69
N PRO A 225 -6.09 2.84 -45.92
CA PRO A 225 -5.88 3.88 -44.91
C PRO A 225 -6.79 5.14 -45.04
N ALA A 226 -6.55 6.08 -44.10
CA ALA A 226 -6.86 7.52 -44.13
C ALA A 226 -8.29 7.99 -43.81
N GLY A 227 -8.38 8.95 -42.88
CA GLY A 227 -9.61 9.66 -42.54
C GLY A 227 -9.53 10.38 -41.19
N THR A 228 -8.81 11.50 -41.16
CA THR A 228 -9.09 12.61 -40.24
C THR A 228 -10.58 12.93 -40.27
N ASP A 229 -11.25 13.01 -39.11
CA ASP A 229 -12.08 14.17 -38.76
C ASP A 229 -12.69 14.04 -37.35
N ARG A 230 -12.45 15.09 -36.55
CA ARG A 230 -13.22 15.41 -35.34
C ARG A 230 -14.51 16.12 -35.74
N PRO A 231 -15.59 15.89 -35.00
CA PRO A 231 -16.45 17.00 -34.56
C PRO A 231 -16.54 16.92 -33.01
N GLY A 232 -16.34 17.98 -32.23
CA GLY A 232 -17.02 19.27 -32.36
C GLY A 232 -18.15 19.32 -31.31
N SER A 233 -17.81 19.49 -30.03
CA SER A 233 -18.79 19.86 -28.99
C SER A 233 -18.73 21.36 -28.76
N PRO A 234 -19.82 22.11 -28.98
CA PRO A 234 -20.01 23.41 -28.41
C PRO A 234 -21.01 23.30 -27.26
N TRP A 235 -20.63 23.74 -26.06
CA TRP A 235 -21.47 24.62 -25.22
C TRP A 235 -20.76 24.92 -23.90
N SER A 236 -20.41 26.19 -23.75
CA SER A 236 -20.28 26.86 -22.47
C SER A 236 -20.83 28.26 -22.68
N PRO A 237 -21.78 28.72 -21.85
CA PRO A 237 -21.94 30.13 -21.59
C PRO A 237 -21.29 30.46 -20.24
N ARG A 238 -20.29 31.33 -20.31
CA ARG A 238 -19.71 32.06 -19.19
C ARG A 238 -20.35 33.45 -19.16
N SER A 239 -20.93 33.82 -18.01
CA SER A 239 -20.92 35.16 -17.37
C SER A 239 -22.27 35.42 -16.67
N GLN A 240 -22.44 36.20 -15.62
CA GLN A 240 -21.64 37.02 -14.71
C GLN A 240 -22.66 37.44 -13.62
N GLY A 241 -22.25 37.62 -12.37
CA GLY A 241 -23.12 38.24 -11.37
C GLY A 241 -22.59 38.10 -9.94
N GLU A 242 -22.26 39.23 -9.35
CA GLU A 242 -21.37 39.47 -8.20
C GLU A 242 -21.92 39.18 -6.78
N PRO A 243 -21.07 39.31 -5.73
CA PRO A 243 -21.27 38.73 -4.40
C PRO A 243 -21.90 39.70 -3.37
N GLY A 244 -22.76 39.15 -2.51
CA GLY A 244 -23.37 39.85 -1.38
C GLY A 244 -22.95 39.26 -0.03
N LYS A 245 -22.16 40.04 0.72
CA LYS A 245 -21.73 39.81 2.11
C LYS A 245 -22.89 39.56 3.09
N ARG A 246 -22.66 38.72 4.11
CA ARG A 246 -22.97 38.92 5.56
C ARG A 246 -22.61 37.63 6.32
N GLN A 247 -21.48 37.61 7.04
CA GLN A 247 -21.35 37.90 8.49
C GLN A 247 -22.11 36.91 9.38
N GLY A 248 -21.35 36.00 10.01
CA GLY A 248 -21.74 35.34 11.26
C GLY A 248 -21.74 36.32 12.44
N PRO A 249 -22.26 35.91 13.61
CA PRO A 249 -21.41 35.36 14.66
C PRO A 249 -22.04 34.08 15.27
N GLY A 250 -21.31 33.15 15.91
CA GLY A 250 -20.32 33.37 16.97
C GLY A 250 -20.99 33.03 18.31
N GLY A 251 -20.60 31.90 18.88
CA GLY A 251 -21.16 31.38 20.13
C GLY A 251 -20.72 32.16 21.38
N HIS A 252 -21.61 32.17 22.37
CA HIS A 252 -21.36 32.43 23.78
C HIS A 252 -22.22 31.39 24.53
N GLY A 253 -21.72 30.56 25.45
CA GLY A 253 -20.73 30.83 26.47
C GLY A 253 -21.44 31.31 27.73
N ALA A 254 -22.04 30.40 28.49
CA ALA A 254 -22.46 30.64 29.88
C ALA A 254 -21.21 30.81 30.77
N PRO A 255 -21.24 31.70 31.78
CA PRO A 255 -21.23 31.16 33.16
C PRO A 255 -21.92 32.04 34.26
N ARG A 256 -22.28 31.35 35.35
CA ARG A 256 -22.30 31.71 36.80
C ARG A 256 -23.07 32.92 37.38
N ALA A 257 -24.01 32.58 38.29
CA ALA A 257 -24.07 32.85 39.75
C ALA A 257 -23.91 34.26 40.38
N GLN A 258 -24.65 34.42 41.51
CA GLN A 258 -24.76 35.52 42.51
C GLN A 258 -25.81 36.58 42.14
N GLU A 259 -26.76 37.02 42.97
CA GLU A 259 -27.08 36.87 44.42
C GLU A 259 -28.55 36.48 44.63
#